data_AF-A0A0F9DWW5-F1
#
_entry.id   AF-A0A0F9DWW5-F1
#
_cell.length_a   1.000
_cell.length_b   1.000
_cell.length_c   1.000
_cell.angle_alpha   90.00
_cell.angle_beta   90.00
_cell.angle_gamma   90.00
#
_symmetry.space_group_name_H-M   'P 1'
#
loop_
_entity.id
_entity.type
_entity.pdbx_description
1 polymer ?
#
loop_
_entity_poly.entity_id
_entity_poly.type
_entity_poly.pdbx_seq_one_letter_code
_entity_poly.pdbx_strand_id
1 'polypeptide(L)' 'MFVGFDYGSSNCAMGVMNAQNAVELVPLEQGKHYLPSTLYTHHSALVVDFVAQHLTGSAYESDFKTQRQALLNT' A
#
# COMPACT_ATOMS: atom_id res chain seq x y z
N MET A 1 13.66 -2.46 12.83
CA MET A 1 13.83 -1.19 12.08
C MET A 1 12.47 -0.51 12.06
N PHE A 2 12.38 0.72 12.54
CA PHE A 2 11.14 1.49 12.58
C PHE A 2 11.17 2.56 11.49
N VAL A 3 10.02 2.83 10.88
CA VAL A 3 9.85 3.84 9.85
C VAL A 3 8.72 4.78 10.28
N GLY A 4 8.95 6.09 10.12
CA GLY A 4 7.88 7.08 10.14
C GLY A 4 7.20 7.07 8.77
N PHE A 5 5.90 6.81 8.74
CA PHE A 5 5.11 6.82 7.52
C PHE A 5 4.06 7.92 7.59
N ASP A 6 4.16 8.88 6.67
CA ASP A 6 3.14 9.89 6.45
C ASP A 6 2.22 9.42 5.34
N TYR A 7 0.98 9.06 5.70
CA TYR A 7 -0.05 8.64 4.75
C TYR A 7 -1.01 9.80 4.45
N GLY A 8 -0.48 10.81 3.78
CA GLY A 8 -1.25 11.98 3.36
C GLY A 8 -2.28 11.64 2.27
N SER A 9 -3.30 12.48 2.13
CA SER A 9 -4.35 12.31 1.11
C SER A 9 -3.85 12.54 -0.32
N SER A 10 -2.87 13.42 -0.51
CA SER A 10 -2.31 13.76 -1.84
C SER A 10 -0.98 13.06 -2.12
N ASN A 11 -0.09 13.03 -1.13
CA ASN A 11 1.21 12.38 -1.23
C ASN A 11 1.54 11.68 0.08
N CYS A 12 2.34 10.62 -0.03
CA CYS A 12 2.97 9.95 1.10
C CYS A 12 4.49 10.12 1.08
N ALA A 13 5.09 10.01 2.26
CA ALA A 13 6.53 10.08 2.47
C ALA A 13 6.95 9.13 3.60
N MET A 14 8.21 8.70 3.58
CA MET A 14 8.76 7.78 4.57
C MET A 14 10.09 8.29 5.09
N GLY A 15 10.31 8.17 6.40
CA GLY A 15 11.54 8.55 7.07
C GLY A 15 12.05 7.46 8.00
N VAL A 16 13.36 7.25 8.03
CA VAL A 16 14.04 6.29 8.91
C VAL A 16 15.08 7.01 9.76
N MET A 17 15.39 6.47 10.93
CA MET A 17 16.53 6.95 11.73
C MET A 17 17.82 6.36 11.18
N ASN A 18 18.78 7.21 10.84
CA ASN A 18 20.10 6.78 10.40
C ASN A 18 21.03 6.48 11.60
N ALA A 19 22.26 6.05 11.31
CA ALA A 19 23.25 5.69 12.33
C ALA A 19 23.69 6.88 13.21
N GLN A 20 23.48 8.11 12.75
CA GLN A 20 23.77 9.36 13.48
C GLN A 20 22.56 9.86 14.26
N ASN A 21 21.51 9.03 14.39
CA ASN A 21 20.27 9.36 15.09
C ASN A 21 19.56 10.61 14.51
N ALA A 22 19.64 10.79 13.19
CA ALA A 22 18.91 11.80 12.44
C ALA A 22 17.89 11.15 11.49
N VAL A 23 16.84 11.89 11.15
CA VAL A 23 15.83 11.44 10.18
C VAL A 23 16.41 11.56 8.77
N GLU A 24 16.33 10.47 8.02
CA GLU A 24 16.65 10.40 6.60
C GLU A 24 15.39 10.00 5.82
N LEU A 25 15.08 10.76 4.77
CA LEU A 25 13.96 10.46 3.89
C LEU A 25 14.31 9.27 2.99
N VAL A 26 13.38 8.34 2.88
CA VAL A 26 13.53 7.16 2.02
C VAL A 26 13.24 7.57 0.57
N PRO A 27 14.17 7.35 -0.38
CA PRO A 27 13.87 7.50 -1.79
C PRO A 27 12.86 6.44 -2.22
N LEU A 28 11.75 6.89 -2.80
CA LEU A 28 10.64 6.07 -3.28
C LEU A 28 10.75 5.94 -4.81
N GLU A 29 9.63 6.18 -5.52
CA GLU A 29 9.57 6.06 -6.97
C GLU A 29 10.50 7.06 -7.67
N GLN A 30 11.32 6.54 -8.59
CA GLN A 30 12.26 7.33 -9.40
C GLN A 30 13.19 8.22 -8.55
N GLY A 31 13.55 7.76 -7.35
CA GLY A 31 14.45 8.50 -6.44
C GLY A 31 13.82 9.72 -5.77
N LYS A 32 12.50 9.93 -5.90
CA LYS A 32 11.79 11.02 -5.22
C LYS A 32 11.42 10.61 -3.79
N HIS A 33 11.38 11.56 -2.86
CA HIS A 33 10.97 11.29 -1.47
C HIS A 33 9.45 11.34 -1.24
N TYR A 34 8.69 11.76 -2.24
CA TYR A 34 7.23 11.83 -2.20
C TYR A 34 6.63 10.96 -3.30
N LEU A 35 5.60 10.20 -2.94
CA LEU A 35 4.82 9.40 -3.86
C LEU A 35 3.37 9.87 -3.82
N PRO A 36 2.69 10.08 -4.97
CA PRO A 36 1.27 10.37 -4.99
C PRO A 36 0.46 9.28 -4.29
N SER A 37 -0.53 9.67 -3.48
CA SER A 37 -1.42 8.75 -2.75
C SER A 37 -2.51 8.20 -3.67
N THR A 38 -2.10 7.61 -4.79
CA THR A 38 -2.99 7.08 -5.82
C THR A 38 -2.52 5.73 -6.31
N LEU A 39 -3.46 4.88 -6.73
CA LEU A 39 -3.19 3.59 -7.35
C LEU A 39 -3.78 3.62 -8.76
N TYR A 40 -2.96 3.27 -9.75
CA TYR A 40 -3.43 3.11 -11.13
C TYR A 40 -3.85 1.66 -11.38
N THR A 41 -5.00 1.50 -12.05
CA THR A 41 -5.51 0.22 -12.56
C THR A 41 -6.38 0.49 -13.78
N HIS A 42 -6.51 -0.48 -14.68
CA HIS A 42 -7.45 -0.39 -15.80
C HIS A 42 -8.91 -0.33 -15.34
N HIS A 43 -9.25 -1.01 -14.25
CA HIS A 43 -10.57 -0.96 -13.63
C HIS A 43 -10.46 -1.22 -12.13
N SER A 44 -11.24 -0.51 -11.30
CA SER A 44 -11.14 -0.58 -9.84
C SER A 44 -11.41 -1.98 -9.27
N ALA A 45 -12.31 -2.74 -9.91
CA ALA A 45 -12.60 -4.13 -9.52
C ALA A 45 -11.36 -5.04 -9.58
N LEU A 46 -10.43 -4.78 -10.51
CA LEU A 46 -9.20 -5.58 -10.64
C LEU A 46 -8.31 -5.49 -9.40
N VAL A 47 -8.37 -4.39 -8.65
CA VAL A 47 -7.63 -4.25 -7.39
C VAL A 47 -8.16 -5.24 -6.35
N VAL A 48 -9.48 -5.38 -6.26
CA VAL A 48 -10.13 -6.29 -5.31
C VAL A 48 -9.80 -7.73 -5.67
N ASP A 49 -9.92 -8.10 -6.95
CA ASP A 49 -9.58 -9.46 -7.40
C ASP A 49 -8.11 -9.79 -7.16
N PHE A 50 -7.21 -8.86 -7.50
CA PHE A 50 -5.78 -9.04 -7.28
C PHE A 50 -5.48 -9.30 -5.81
N VAL A 51 -6.04 -8.49 -4.90
CA VAL A 51 -5.84 -8.69 -3.46
C VAL A 51 -6.44 -10.02 -2.99
N ALA A 52 -7.66 -10.37 -3.43
CA ALA A 52 -8.30 -11.63 -3.05
C ALA A 52 -7.48 -12.85 -3.48
N GLN A 53 -6.89 -12.83 -4.68
CA GLN A 53 -6.00 -13.88 -5.17
C GLN A 53 -4.76 -14.03 -4.30
N HIS A 54 -4.14 -12.92 -3.92
CA HIS A 54 -2.91 -12.92 -3.12
C HIS A 54 -3.14 -13.18 -1.63
N LEU A 55 -4.39 -13.12 -1.15
CA LEU A 55 -4.75 -13.52 0.21
C LEU A 55 -5.11 -15.01 0.32
N THR A 56 -5.09 -15.78 -0.78
CA THR A 56 -5.46 -17.20 -0.77
C THR A 56 -4.62 -18.00 0.22
N GLY A 57 -5.27 -18.75 1.12
CA GLY A 57 -4.65 -19.54 2.18
C GLY A 57 -4.19 -18.72 3.40
N SER A 58 -4.38 -17.39 3.39
CA SER A 58 -4.11 -16.54 4.55
C SER A 58 -5.29 -16.52 5.52
N ALA A 59 -5.01 -16.15 6.77
CA ALA A 59 -6.06 -15.96 7.78
C ALA A 59 -7.06 -14.83 7.43
N TYR A 60 -6.73 -13.96 6.47
CA TYR A 60 -7.54 -12.81 6.08
C TYR A 60 -8.43 -13.06 4.86
N GLU A 61 -8.28 -14.21 4.19
CA GLU A 61 -8.96 -14.51 2.93
C GLU A 61 -10.49 -14.41 3.05
N SER A 62 -11.05 -15.13 4.03
CA SER A 62 -12.50 -15.24 4.21
C SER A 62 -13.14 -13.89 4.48
N ASP A 63 -12.56 -13.12 5.40
CA ASP A 63 -13.09 -11.80 5.79
C ASP A 63 -12.99 -10.83 4.63
N PHE A 64 -11.86 -10.81 3.92
CA PHE A 64 -11.68 -9.94 2.76
C PHE A 64 -12.70 -10.24 1.66
N LYS A 65 -12.85 -11.51 1.28
CA LYS A 65 -13.80 -11.93 0.23
C LYS A 65 -15.24 -11.61 0.62
N THR A 66 -15.61 -11.84 1.88
CA THR A 66 -16.95 -11.53 2.39
C THR A 66 -17.24 -10.03 2.30
N GLN A 67 -16.34 -9.18 2.80
CA GLN A 67 -16.57 -7.73 2.81
C GLN A 67 -16.50 -7.08 1.42
N ARG A 68 -15.97 -7.77 0.41
CA ARG A 68 -15.79 -7.25 -0.95
C ARG A 68 -16.56 -8.03 -2.00
N GLN A 69 -17.50 -8.90 -1.59
CA GLN A 69 -18.27 -9.79 -2.46
C GLN A 69 -18.87 -9.09 -3.69
N ALA A 70 -19.43 -7.89 -3.50
CA ALA A 70 -20.05 -7.12 -4.59
C ALA A 70 -19.06 -6.59 -5.65
N LEU A 71 -17.76 -6.64 -5.38
CA LEU A 71 -16.69 -6.12 -6.24
C LEU A 71 -15.79 -7.24 -6.80
N LEU A 72 -15.98 -8.49 -6.37
CA LEU A 72 -15.24 -9.64 -6.88
C LEU A 72 -15.81 -10.08 -8.23
N ASN A 73 -14.95 -10.20 -9.22
CA ASN A 73 -15.31 -10.81 -10.49
C ASN A 73 -15.27 -12.33 -10.31
N THR A 74 -16.43 -12.92 -9.98
CA THR A 74 -16.59 -14.37 -9.76
C THR A 74 -17.19 -15.03 -10.99
#